data_AF-A0A2R6HK39-F1
#
_entry.id   AF-A0A2R6HK39-F1
#
_cell.length_a   1.000
_cell.length_b   1.000
_cell.length_c   1.000
_cell.angle_alpha   90.00
_cell.angle_beta   90.00
_cell.angle_gamma   90.00
#
_symmetry.space_group_name_H-M   'P 1'
#
loop_
_entity.id
_entity.type
_entity.pdbx_description
1 polymer ?
#
loop_
_entity_poly.entity_id
_entity_poly.type
_entity_poly.pdbx_seq_one_letter_code
_entity_poly.pdbx_strand_id
1 'polypeptide(L)' 'MCPQTQAGERQRVPVAGGVLVYESRALGRELIGFEDVENWDDLADAIAARGHGRGAIHHLPELDQ' A
#
# COMPACT_ATOMS: atom_id res chain seq x y z
N MET A 1 -23.48 16.33 -11.67
CA MET A 1 -22.98 14.95 -11.51
C MET A 1 -21.53 15.05 -11.09
N CYS A 2 -21.22 14.77 -9.82
CA CYS A 2 -19.84 14.73 -9.35
C CYS A 2 -19.15 13.57 -10.09
N PRO A 3 -17.95 13.74 -10.68
CA PRO A 3 -17.20 12.57 -11.11
C PRO A 3 -16.95 11.75 -9.85
N GLN A 4 -17.53 10.56 -9.78
CA GLN A 4 -17.09 9.56 -8.82
C GLN A 4 -15.61 9.41 -9.10
N THR A 5 -14.76 9.89 -8.19
CA THR A 5 -13.33 9.57 -8.19
C THR A 5 -13.30 8.05 -8.26
N GLN A 6 -13.06 7.51 -9.45
CA GLN A 6 -13.11 6.09 -9.71
C GLN A 6 -12.00 5.52 -8.83
N ALA A 7 -12.37 4.98 -7.67
CA ALA A 7 -11.44 4.33 -6.77
C ALA A 7 -10.69 3.35 -7.65
N GLY A 8 -9.40 3.62 -7.86
CA GLY A 8 -8.60 2.84 -8.79
C GLY A 8 -8.63 1.38 -8.38
N GLU A 9 -8.36 0.47 -9.31
CA GLU A 9 -8.27 -0.95 -8.98
C GLU A 9 -7.23 -1.14 -7.87
N ARG A 10 -7.71 -1.56 -6.69
CA ARG A 10 -6.90 -1.78 -5.50
C ARG A 10 -6.27 -3.15 -5.59
N GLN A 11 -4.96 -3.17 -5.78
CA GLN A 11 -4.15 -4.38 -5.78
C GLN A 11 -3.58 -4.61 -4.38
N ARG A 12 -4.11 -5.62 -3.69
CA ARG A 12 -3.55 -6.15 -2.45
C ARG A 12 -2.44 -7.13 -2.77
N VAL A 13 -1.27 -6.91 -2.18
CA VAL A 13 -0.12 -7.77 -2.37
C VAL A 13 0.36 -8.26 -1.01
N PRO A 14 0.11 -9.53 -0.67
CA PRO A 14 0.61 -10.10 0.57
C PRO A 14 2.13 -10.12 0.56
N VAL A 15 2.71 -9.81 1.71
CA VAL A 15 4.15 -9.79 1.96
C VAL A 15 4.46 -10.39 3.32
N ALA A 16 5.74 -10.63 3.57
CA ALA A 16 6.19 -10.90 4.92
C ALA A 16 5.77 -9.70 5.80
N GLY A 17 5.07 -9.96 6.90
CA GLY A 17 4.65 -8.93 7.85
C GLY A 17 3.34 -8.20 7.55
N GLY A 18 2.65 -8.52 6.44
CA GLY A 18 1.28 -8.04 6.20
C GLY A 18 0.88 -7.93 4.73
N VAL A 19 -0.08 -7.07 4.41
CA VAL A 19 -0.60 -6.88 3.05
C VAL A 19 -0.39 -5.43 2.61
N LEU A 20 0.26 -5.25 1.47
CA LEU A 20 0.45 -3.95 0.83
C LEU A 20 -0.72 -3.64 -0.10
N VAL A 21 -1.35 -2.48 0.05
CA VAL A 21 -2.47 -2.06 -0.80
C VAL A 21 -2.00 -0.99 -1.77
N TYR A 22 -2.00 -1.32 -3.05
CA TYR A 22 -1.71 -0.40 -4.15
C TYR A 22 -2.99 0.03 -4.84
N GLU A 23 -3.12 1.30 -5.19
CA GLU A 23 -4.18 1.79 -6.07
C GLU A 23 -3.61 2.06 -7.46
N SER A 24 -4.28 1.53 -8.48
CA SER A 24 -3.93 1.81 -9.87
C SER A 24 -4.44 3.21 -10.28
N ARG A 25 -3.51 4.11 -10.59
CA ARG A 25 -3.76 5.45 -11.12
C ARG A 25 -3.27 5.58 -12.57
N ALA A 26 -3.67 6.68 -13.21
CA ALA A 26 -3.37 6.98 -14.62
C ALA A 26 -1.87 6.95 -14.98
N LEU A 27 -0.96 7.09 -14.00
CA LEU A 27 0.50 7.10 -14.19
C LEU A 27 1.23 5.98 -13.44
N GLY A 28 0.52 4.95 -12.99
CA GLY A 28 1.12 3.78 -12.34
C GLY A 28 0.37 3.33 -11.09
N ARG A 29 1.01 2.47 -10.31
CA ARG A 29 0.49 1.94 -9.05
C ARG A 29 1.06 2.73 -7.88
N GLU A 30 0.20 3.35 -7.09
CA GLU A 30 0.56 4.12 -5.91
C GLU A 30 0.25 3.29 -4.66
N LEU A 31 1.22 3.16 -3.76
CA LEU A 31 0.97 2.50 -2.48
C LEU A 31 0.11 3.42 -1.63
N ILE A 32 -1.12 3.00 -1.32
CA ILE A 32 -2.10 3.81 -0.58
C ILE A 32 -2.15 3.46 0.91
N GLY A 33 -1.65 2.29 1.29
CA GLY A 33 -1.60 1.87 2.68
C GLY A 33 -1.33 0.38 2.85
N PHE A 34 -1.59 -0.08 4.07
CA PHE A 34 -1.28 -1.43 4.54
C PHE A 34 -2.51 -2.07 5.18
N GLU A 35 -2.66 -3.38 5.06
CA GLU A 35 -3.69 -4.20 5.69
C GLU A 35 -3.03 -5.38 6.41
N ASP A 36 -3.66 -5.88 7.48
CA ASP A 36 -3.25 -7.11 8.17
C ASP A 36 -1.75 -7.09 8.58
N VAL A 37 -1.29 -5.98 9.16
CA VAL A 37 0.13 -5.80 9.51
C VAL A 37 0.46 -6.59 10.78
N GLU A 38 1.02 -7.79 10.59
CA GLU A 38 1.49 -8.63 11.68
C GLU A 38 2.89 -8.22 12.18
N ASN A 39 3.75 -7.72 11.28
CA ASN A 39 5.11 -7.28 11.62
C ASN A 39 5.57 -6.11 10.76
N TRP A 40 5.74 -4.96 11.41
CA TRP A 40 6.22 -3.72 10.78
C TRP A 40 7.64 -3.83 10.21
N ASP A 41 8.52 -4.63 10.79
CA ASP A 41 9.90 -4.77 10.31
C ASP A 41 9.96 -5.57 8.99
N ASP A 42 9.25 -6.69 8.93
CA ASP A 42 9.09 -7.48 7.70
C ASP A 42 8.35 -6.68 6.61
N LEU A 43 7.31 -5.92 6.99
CA LEU A 43 6.60 -5.03 6.06
C LEU A 43 7.54 -3.97 5.49
N ALA A 44 8.37 -3.35 6.34
CA ALA A 44 9.39 -2.37 5.94
C ALA A 44 10.38 -2.96 4.95
N ASP A 45 10.81 -4.20 5.21
CA ASP A 45 11.72 -4.92 4.33
C ASP A 45 11.07 -5.25 3.00
N ALA A 46 9.80 -5.69 3.00
CA ALA A 46 9.06 -5.97 1.78
C ALA A 46 8.81 -4.72 0.91
N ILE A 47 8.61 -3.56 1.53
CA ILE A 47 8.51 -2.26 0.85
C ILE A 47 9.87 -1.87 0.25
N ALA A 48 10.94 -2.01 1.04
CA ALA A 48 12.31 -1.74 0.60
C ALA A 48 12.74 -2.66 -0.56
N ALA A 49 12.41 -3.95 -0.48
CA ALA A 49 12.68 -4.96 -1.50
C ALA A 49 12.01 -4.63 -2.84
N ARG A 50 10.89 -3.89 -2.82
CA ARG A 50 10.18 -3.42 -4.01
C ARG A 50 10.68 -2.08 -4.55
N GLY A 51 11.72 -1.51 -3.94
CA GLY A 51 12.29 -0.23 -4.32
C GLY A 51 11.47 0.98 -3.85
N HIS A 52 10.50 0.78 -2.96
CA HIS A 52 9.86 1.88 -2.24
C HIS A 52 10.73 2.24 -1.03
N GLY A 53 10.87 3.54 -0.74
CA GLY A 53 11.60 3.97 0.45
C GLY A 53 10.88 3.49 1.72
N ARG A 54 11.63 2.95 2.70
CA ARG A 54 11.10 2.61 4.04
C ARG A 54 10.31 3.75 4.69
N GLY A 55 10.55 5.00 4.30
CA GLY A 55 9.77 6.16 4.76
C GLY A 55 8.27 6.12 4.42
N ALA A 56 7.85 5.31 3.43
CA ALA A 56 6.44 5.16 3.06
C ALA A 56 5.58 4.55 4.19
N ILE A 57 6.19 3.73 5.05
CA ILE A 57 5.51 3.08 6.18
C ILE A 57 5.04 4.11 7.21
N HIS A 58 5.80 5.20 7.37
CA HIS A 58 5.52 6.25 8.35
C HIS A 58 4.52 7.31 7.85
N HIS A 59 4.22 7.31 6.55
CA HIS A 59 3.42 8.35 5.91
C HIS A 59 2.07 7.86 5.40
N LEU A 60 1.87 6.54 5.32
CA LEU A 60 0.66 5.96 4.80
C LEU A 60 -0.21 5.42 5.95
N PRO A 61 -1.53 5.64 5.89
CA PRO A 61 -2.44 5.10 6.88
C PRO A 61 -2.50 3.57 6.76
N GLU A 62 -2.68 2.90 7.89
CA GLU A 62 -3.22 1.55 7.92
C GLU A 62 -4.67 1.62 7.45
N LEU A 63 -4.99 0.86 6.40
CA LEU A 63 -6.34 0.63 5.94
C LEU A 63 -6.96 -0.47 6.82
N ASP A 64 -7.05 -0.21 8.12
CA ASP A 64 -7.78 -1.07 9.04
C ASP A 64 -9.28 -0.94 8.70
N GLN A 65 -9.86 -2.02 8.17
CA GLN A 65 -11.19 -2.03 7.58
C GLN A 65 -12.30 -2.20 8.62
#